data_AF-A0A436QL19-F1
#
_entry.id   AF-A0A436QL19-F1
#
_cell.length_a   1.000
_cell.length_b   1.000
_cell.length_c   1.000
_cell.angle_alpha   90.00
_cell.angle_beta   90.00
_cell.angle_gamma   90.00
#
_symmetry.space_group_name_H-M   'P 1'
#
loop_
_entity.id
_entity.type
_entity.pdbx_description
1 polymer ?
#
loop_
_entity_poly.entity_id
_entity_poly.type
_entity_poly.pdbx_seq_one_letter_code
_entity_poly.pdbx_strand_id
1 'polypeptide(L)'
;FYYLYAEDAERGGRWDGPINMCVAEKEFKIAGVNDCVARGFQRAGFQEYDTGEQASWMVQLTDEPATGGAPATPAPGTNSQ
;
A
#
# COMPACT_ATOMS: atom_id res chain seq x y z
N PHE A 1 -11.70 1.34 -0.43
CA PHE A 1 -10.32 1.48 -0.91
C PHE A 1 -9.34 1.60 0.25
N TYR A 2 -8.18 0.98 0.12
CA TYR A 2 -7.05 1.13 1.02
C TYR A 2 -5.85 1.65 0.23
N TYR A 3 -5.09 2.56 0.83
CA TYR A 3 -3.87 3.10 0.24
C TYR A 3 -2.68 2.56 1.01
N LEU A 4 -1.78 1.88 0.33
CA LEU A 4 -0.65 1.20 0.94
C LEU A 4 0.67 1.84 0.50
N TYR A 5 1.55 2.01 1.48
CA TYR A 5 2.93 2.45 1.31
C TYR A 5 3.82 1.48 2.07
N ALA A 6 4.93 1.08 1.46
CA ALA A 6 5.90 0.18 2.07
C ALA A 6 7.32 0.56 1.66
N GLU A 7 8.24 0.40 2.60
CA GLU A 7 9.68 0.53 2.39
C GLU A 7 10.37 -0.74 2.89
N ASP A 8 11.35 -1.23 2.13
CA ASP A 8 12.27 -2.26 2.56
C ASP A 8 13.34 -1.62 3.46
N ALA A 9 13.33 -1.99 4.74
CA ALA A 9 14.26 -1.46 5.74
C ALA A 9 15.71 -1.92 5.54
N GLU A 10 15.95 -3.04 4.84
CA GLU A 10 17.28 -3.60 4.62
C GLU A 10 17.89 -3.13 3.29
N ARG A 11 17.08 -3.08 2.23
CA ARG A 11 17.53 -2.80 0.87
C ARG A 11 17.26 -1.37 0.42
N GLY A 12 16.47 -0.60 1.18
CA GLY A 12 16.14 0.79 0.87
C GLY A 12 15.23 0.96 -0.35
N GLY A 13 14.55 -0.11 -0.77
CA GLY A 13 13.56 -0.08 -1.84
C GLY A 13 12.25 0.52 -1.36
N ARG A 14 11.62 1.37 -2.17
CA ARG A 14 10.30 1.94 -1.88
C ARG A 14 9.29 1.40 -2.87
N TRP A 15 8.14 0.98 -2.37
CA TRP A 15 7.02 0.59 -3.20
C TRP A 15 6.16 1.79 -3.54
N ASP A 16 6.61 2.54 -4.55
CA ASP A 16 5.93 3.77 -4.98
C ASP A 16 4.70 3.46 -5.83
N GLY A 17 3.58 4.09 -5.48
CA GLY A 17 2.37 4.13 -6.31
C GLY A 17 2.05 5.53 -6.86
N PRO A 18 1.05 5.66 -7.74
CA PRO A 18 0.74 6.91 -8.43
C PRO A 18 0.06 7.94 -7.52
N ILE A 19 -0.52 7.50 -6.39
CA ILE A 19 -1.29 8.37 -5.48
C ILE A 19 -0.35 8.99 -4.46
N ASN A 20 -0.22 10.31 -4.46
CA ASN A 20 0.71 10.97 -3.55
C ASN A 20 0.00 11.42 -2.27
N MET A 21 0.57 11.06 -1.12
CA MET A 21 0.10 11.51 0.20
C MET A 21 1.27 11.93 1.10
N CYS A 22 0.94 12.53 2.25
CA CYS A 22 1.93 12.98 3.22
C CYS A 22 2.24 11.87 4.23
N VAL A 23 3.51 11.68 4.56
CA VAL A 23 3.99 10.76 5.60
C VAL A 23 4.95 11.47 6.55
N ALA A 24 5.10 10.93 7.76
CA ALA A 24 6.07 11.39 8.75
C ALA A 24 6.46 10.25 9.69
N GLU A 25 7.67 10.29 10.20
CA GLU A 25 8.20 9.25 11.11
C GLU A 25 7.49 9.19 12.47
N LYS A 26 6.96 10.32 12.95
CA LYS A 26 6.41 10.47 14.32
C LYS A 26 4.93 10.86 14.37
N GLU A 27 4.28 10.97 13.22
CA GLU A 27 2.87 11.39 13.12
C GLU A 27 2.07 10.33 12.36
N PHE A 28 1.01 9.84 12.98
CA PHE A 28 0.17 8.77 12.41
C PHE A 28 -1.09 9.32 11.74
N LYS A 29 -1.48 10.58 12.04
CA LYS A 29 -2.69 11.19 11.49
C LYS A 29 -2.37 12.54 10.86
N ILE A 30 -2.24 12.55 9.54
CA ILE A 30 -2.03 13.77 8.77
C ILE A 30 -3.31 14.13 8.03
N ALA A 31 -3.88 15.30 8.32
CA ALA A 31 -5.07 15.78 7.63
C ALA A 31 -4.71 16.37 6.26
N GLY A 32 -5.29 15.81 5.19
CA GLY A 32 -5.14 16.33 3.83
C GLY A 32 -3.78 16.07 3.18
N VAL A 33 -3.75 16.03 1.84
CA VAL A 33 -2.60 15.59 1.03
C VAL A 33 -1.82 16.73 0.36
N ASN A 34 -2.27 17.97 0.53
CA ASN A 34 -1.65 19.14 -0.11
C ASN A 34 -0.44 19.64 0.70
N ASP A 35 0.54 20.17 -0.03
CA ASP A 35 1.70 20.90 0.50
C ASP A 35 2.50 20.15 1.57
N CYS A 36 2.65 18.83 1.45
CA CYS A 36 3.32 17.97 2.46
C CYS A 36 4.65 18.57 2.93
N VAL A 37 5.53 18.91 2.00
CA VAL A 37 6.88 19.43 2.31
C VAL A 37 6.83 20.78 3.01
N ALA A 38 5.97 21.70 2.57
CA ALA A 38 5.82 23.01 3.21
C ALA A 38 5.24 22.91 4.63
N ARG A 39 4.51 21.82 4.91
CA ARG A 39 3.95 21.49 6.22
C ARG A 39 4.89 20.66 7.10
N GLY A 40 6.11 20.36 6.62
CA GLY A 40 7.12 19.59 7.34
C GLY A 40 6.97 18.07 7.23
N PHE A 41 6.14 17.59 6.30
CA PHE A 41 5.96 16.16 6.01
C PHE A 41 6.73 15.74 4.76
N GLN A 42 6.97 14.44 4.63
CA GLN A 42 7.50 13.86 3.39
C GLN A 42 6.36 13.54 2.44
N ARG A 43 6.64 13.57 1.13
CA ARG A 43 5.73 13.08 0.10
C ARG A 43 6.11 11.65 -0.26
N ALA A 44 5.12 10.76 -0.27
CA ALA A 44 5.30 9.36 -0.64
C ALA A 44 4.20 8.92 -1.63
N GLY A 45 4.54 7.96 -2.50
CA GLY A 45 3.62 7.34 -3.44
C GLY A 45 2.94 6.13 -2.83
N PHE A 46 1.61 6.06 -2.93
CA PHE A 46 0.76 5.01 -2.40
C PHE A 46 0.08 4.25 -3.53
N GLN A 47 -0.08 2.94 -3.33
CA GLN A 47 -0.89 2.09 -4.18
C GLN A 47 -2.31 1.99 -3.64
N GLU A 48 -3.30 2.22 -4.49
CA GLU A 48 -4.73 2.10 -4.16
C GLU A 48 -5.19 0.66 -4.43
N TYR A 49 -5.89 0.09 -3.45
CA TYR A 49 -6.51 -1.21 -3.55
C TYR A 49 -8.01 -1.10 -3.29
N ASP A 50 -8.80 -1.60 -4.23
CA ASP A 50 -10.20 -1.89 -3.97
C ASP A 50 -10.33 -3.22 -3.23
N THR A 51 -10.86 -3.18 -2.01
CA THR A 51 -11.10 -4.38 -1.21
C THR A 51 -12.46 -5.00 -1.48
N GLY A 52 -13.30 -4.36 -2.31
CA GLY A 52 -14.64 -4.86 -2.63
C GLY A 52 -15.48 -5.12 -1.37
N GLU A 53 -15.31 -4.30 -0.33
CA GLU A 53 -15.97 -4.42 0.97
C GLU A 53 -15.67 -5.71 1.76
N GLN A 54 -14.64 -6.47 1.36
CA GLN A 54 -14.24 -7.67 2.08
C GLN A 54 -13.62 -7.33 3.44
N ALA A 55 -14.07 -8.01 4.49
CA ALA A 55 -13.54 -7.83 5.84
C ALA A 55 -12.12 -8.41 6.04
N SER A 56 -11.70 -9.33 5.18
CA SER A 56 -10.37 -9.94 5.18
C SER A 56 -9.85 -10.02 3.75
N TRP A 57 -8.64 -9.52 3.52
CA TRP A 57 -8.00 -9.43 2.22
C TRP A 57 -6.48 -9.45 2.41
N MET A 58 -5.73 -9.81 1.36
CA MET A 58 -4.27 -9.83 1.38
C MET A 58 -3.72 -9.11 0.16
N VAL A 59 -2.61 -8.39 0.37
CA VAL A 59 -1.81 -7.80 -0.70
C VAL A 59 -0.43 -8.44 -0.68
N GLN A 60 0.04 -8.83 -1.85
CA GLN A 60 1.39 -9.35 -2.03
C GLN A 60 2.30 -8.20 -2.46
N LEU A 61 3.33 -7.93 -1.66
CA LEU A 61 4.34 -6.93 -1.97
C LEU A 61 5.38 -7.59 -2.89
N THR A 62 5.32 -7.29 -4.18
CA THR A 62 6.30 -7.74 -5.18
C THR A 62 7.07 -6.53 -5.70
N ASP A 63 8.32 -6.75 -6.15
CA ASP A 63 9.17 -5.68 -6.72
C ASP A 63 8.58 -5.07 -8.02
N GLU A 64 7.67 -5.77 -8.69
CA GLU A 64 6.90 -5.23 -9.82
C GLU A 64 5.57 -4.62 -9.33
N PRO A 65 5.17 -3.45 -9.85
CA PRO A 65 3.90 -2.84 -9.50
C PRO A 65 2.77 -3.80 -9.87
N ALA A 66 1.94 -4.14 -8.89
CA ALA A 66 0.74 -4.94 -9.09
C ALA A 66 -0.15 -4.24 -10.13
N THR A 67 -0.06 -4.67 -11.37
CA THR A 67 -0.96 -4.23 -12.44
C THR A 67 -2.29 -4.85 -12.08
N GLY A 68 -3.24 -4.01 -11.61
CA GLY A 68 -4.54 -4.38 -11.05
C GLY A 68 -5.06 -5.73 -11.55
N GLY A 69 -4.79 -6.77 -10.77
CA GLY A 69 -5.19 -8.13 -11.04
C GLY A 69 -6.15 -8.53 -9.93
N ALA A 70 -7.33 -9.01 -10.35
CA ALA A 70 -8.41 -9.55 -9.55
C ALA A 70 -7.97 -10.24 -8.24
N PRO A 71 -8.81 -10.22 -7.18
CA PRO A 71 -8.49 -10.85 -5.91
C PRO A 71 -8.03 -12.28 -6.17
N ALA A 72 -6.80 -12.59 -5.75
CA ALA A 72 -6.29 -13.94 -5.72
C ALA A 72 -7.21 -14.72 -4.79
N THR A 73 -8.17 -15.44 -5.39
CA THR A 73 -9.00 -16.42 -4.69
C THR A 73 -8.06 -17.35 -3.94
N PRO A 74 -8.14 -17.50 -2.61
CA PRO A 74 -7.40 -18.54 -1.94
C PRO A 74 -7.89 -19.87 -2.51
N ALA A 75 -7.01 -20.60 -3.19
CA ALA A 75 -7.31 -21.94 -3.66
C ALA A 75 -7.81 -22.77 -2.47
N PRO A 76 -8.96 -23.47 -2.56
CA PRO A 76 -9.33 -24.41 -1.53
C PRO A 76 -8.28 -25.52 -1.53
N GLY A 77 -7.53 -25.61 -0.43
CA GLY A 77 -6.60 -26.71 -0.21
C GLY A 77 -7.37 -28.02 -0.30
N THR A 78 -7.11 -28.79 -1.36
CA THR A 78 -7.49 -30.20 -1.40
C THR A 78 -6.46 -30.97 -0.58
N ASN A 79 -6.71 -31.09 0.73
CA ASN A 79 -6.03 -32.10 1.52
C ASN A 79 -6.75 -33.42 1.29
N SER A 80 -6.33 -34.11 0.23
CA SER A 80 -6.54 -35.55 0.08
C SER A 80 -5.28 -36.26 0.51
N GLN A 81 -5.45 -37.14 1.50
CA GLN A 81 -4.52 -38.13 2.10
C GLN A 81 -3.92 -37.75 3.46
#